data_AF-A0A7X9FIU3-F1
#
_entry.id   AF-A0A7X9FIU3-F1
#
_cell.length_a   1.000
_cell.length_b   1.000
_cell.length_c   1.000
_cell.angle_alpha   90.00
_cell.angle_beta   90.00
_cell.angle_gamma   90.00
#
_symmetry.space_group_name_H-M   'P 1'
#
loop_
_entity.id
_entity.type
_entity.pdbx_description
1 polymer ?
#
loop_
_entity_poly.entity_id
_entity_poly.type
_entity_poly.pdbx_seq_one_letter_code
_entity_poly.pdbx_strand_id
1 'polypeptide(L)'
;NGWGKYPNHQRDASAGRLAAAHLGLPLAEPRFAGRPVVLEGGAVDGNGRGDLLATEECLLDPAVQVRNPGVTRRDYESVFAEHLGVSNVIWLGRGIAGDDTHGHVDDFCRFVSPDTVVLCREDNPADPNHRILAENRERLESVRLASGAAPAIVDLPMPDPLSYKSVRLPASYANFYIGNRTVLVPTFNDPNDRAALAILADCFPSRVVRGVHAVELAWGFGAVHCLTHEEPAGDR
;
A
#
# COMPACT_ATOMS: atom_id res chain seq x y z
N ASN A 1 -14.46 -0.40 5.31
CA ASN A 1 -15.45 -0.57 6.43
C ASN A 1 -14.83 -0.08 7.76
N GLY A 2 -14.17 1.08 7.76
CA GLY A 2 -13.33 1.51 8.88
C GLY A 2 -12.21 0.52 9.20
N TRP A 3 -11.62 -0.11 8.17
CA TRP A 3 -10.63 -1.20 8.27
C TRP A 3 -11.05 -2.38 9.16
N GLY A 4 -12.35 -2.62 9.32
CA GLY A 4 -12.88 -3.64 10.26
C GLY A 4 -12.80 -3.25 11.74
N LYS A 5 -12.43 -1.99 12.04
CA LYS A 5 -12.14 -1.50 13.39
C LYS A 5 -13.04 -0.34 13.82
N TYR A 6 -13.22 0.66 12.96
CA TYR A 6 -13.89 1.92 13.31
C TYR A 6 -15.37 1.92 12.91
N PRO A 7 -16.33 2.04 13.86
CA PRO A 7 -17.76 1.96 13.55
C PRO A 7 -18.32 3.21 12.84
N ASN A 8 -17.60 4.34 12.91
CA ASN A 8 -18.05 5.65 12.41
C ASN A 8 -17.71 5.91 10.93
N HIS A 9 -17.66 4.87 10.10
CA HIS A 9 -17.17 4.93 8.72
C HIS A 9 -18.27 5.17 7.65
N GLN A 10 -19.52 5.37 8.05
CA GLN A 10 -20.67 5.38 7.11
C GLN A 10 -20.60 6.52 6.09
N ARG A 11 -20.03 7.66 6.47
CA ARG A 11 -19.81 8.79 5.55
C ARG A 11 -18.66 8.52 4.59
N ASP A 12 -17.60 7.86 5.06
CA ASP A 12 -16.45 7.52 4.22
C ASP A 12 -16.86 6.52 3.11
N ALA A 13 -17.75 5.58 3.45
CA ALA A 13 -18.29 4.61 2.50
C ALA A 13 -19.10 5.23 1.34
N SER A 14 -19.51 6.49 1.44
CA SER A 14 -20.18 7.19 0.34
C SER A 14 -19.24 7.99 -0.56
N ALA A 15 -17.98 8.20 -0.17
CA ALA A 15 -17.03 9.07 -0.86
C ALA A 15 -16.83 8.67 -2.33
N GLY A 16 -16.58 7.38 -2.61
CA GLY A 16 -16.40 6.89 -3.99
C GLY A 16 -17.64 7.10 -4.87
N ARG A 17 -18.85 6.87 -4.31
CA ARG A 17 -20.11 7.10 -5.03
C ARG A 17 -20.33 8.59 -5.31
N LEU A 18 -20.03 9.45 -4.34
CA LEU A 18 -20.15 10.91 -4.50
C LEU A 18 -19.16 11.44 -5.54
N ALA A 19 -17.92 10.95 -5.54
CA ALA A 19 -16.92 11.30 -6.54
C ALA A 19 -17.35 10.87 -7.95
N ALA A 20 -17.78 9.62 -8.12
CA ALA A 20 -18.28 9.13 -9.41
C ALA A 20 -19.48 9.94 -9.92
N ALA A 21 -20.44 10.26 -9.05
CA ALA A 21 -21.59 11.08 -9.39
C ALA A 21 -21.20 12.52 -9.78
N HIS A 22 -20.24 13.11 -9.06
CA HIS A 22 -19.72 14.45 -9.36
C HIS A 22 -19.01 14.51 -10.73
N LEU A 23 -18.25 13.46 -11.06
CA LEU A 23 -17.51 13.34 -12.31
C LEU A 23 -18.37 12.82 -13.48
N GLY A 24 -19.60 12.37 -13.22
CA GLY A 24 -20.47 11.76 -14.23
C GLY A 24 -19.96 10.41 -14.74
N LEU A 25 -19.21 9.68 -13.92
CA LEU A 25 -18.61 8.39 -14.28
C LEU A 25 -19.51 7.22 -13.84
N PRO A 26 -19.54 6.11 -14.62
CA PRO A 26 -20.18 4.89 -14.17
C PRO A 26 -19.46 4.33 -12.93
N LEU A 27 -20.23 3.77 -12.00
CA LEU A 27 -19.70 3.14 -10.79
C LEU A 27 -19.91 1.63 -10.85
N ALA A 28 -18.82 0.87 -10.71
CA ALA A 28 -18.88 -0.55 -10.44
C ALA A 28 -18.87 -0.77 -8.91
N GLU A 29 -19.73 -1.66 -8.42
CA GLU A 29 -19.74 -2.10 -7.02
C GLU A 29 -19.43 -3.61 -6.97
N PRO A 30 -18.15 -3.98 -6.81
CA PRO A 30 -17.73 -5.38 -6.79
C PRO A 30 -18.48 -6.21 -5.75
N ARG A 31 -18.91 -7.41 -6.14
CA ARG A 31 -19.63 -8.36 -5.28
C ARG A 31 -19.09 -9.77 -5.44
N PHE A 32 -19.01 -10.49 -4.33
CA PHE A 32 -18.72 -11.92 -4.32
C PHE A 32 -19.78 -12.67 -3.52
N ALA A 33 -20.30 -13.77 -4.08
CA ALA A 33 -21.41 -14.54 -3.50
C ALA A 33 -22.60 -13.66 -3.03
N GLY A 34 -22.94 -12.63 -3.80
CA GLY A 34 -24.04 -11.69 -3.53
C GLY A 34 -23.73 -10.58 -2.52
N ARG A 35 -22.54 -10.58 -1.89
CA ARG A 35 -22.13 -9.58 -0.88
C ARG A 35 -21.15 -8.57 -1.47
N PRO A 36 -21.19 -7.28 -1.07
CA PRO A 36 -20.16 -6.32 -1.46
C PRO A 36 -18.77 -6.79 -1.03
N VAL A 37 -17.78 -6.59 -1.87
CA VAL A 37 -16.37 -6.79 -1.51
C VAL A 37 -15.84 -5.51 -0.88
N VAL A 38 -15.31 -5.63 0.34
CA VAL A 38 -14.59 -4.56 1.04
C VAL A 38 -13.14 -4.57 0.59
N LEU A 39 -12.66 -3.44 0.09
CA LEU A 39 -11.26 -3.23 -0.26
C LEU A 39 -10.90 -1.76 -0.04
N GLU A 40 -9.74 -1.53 0.55
CA GLU A 40 -9.13 -0.20 0.67
C GLU A 40 -8.01 -0.02 -0.34
N GLY A 41 -7.85 1.18 -0.92
CA GLY A 41 -6.83 1.46 -1.93
C GLY A 41 -5.41 1.11 -1.47
N GLY A 42 -5.04 1.49 -0.24
CA GLY A 42 -3.72 1.17 0.34
C GLY A 42 -3.45 -0.31 0.61
N ALA A 43 -4.47 -1.17 0.58
CA ALA A 43 -4.28 -2.61 0.75
C ALA A 43 -3.73 -3.30 -0.50
N VAL A 44 -3.70 -2.61 -1.64
CA VAL A 44 -3.20 -3.13 -2.92
C VAL A 44 -2.33 -2.12 -3.66
N ASP A 45 -1.40 -2.59 -4.49
CA ASP A 45 -0.57 -1.72 -5.34
C ASP A 45 -0.27 -2.41 -6.68
N GLY A 46 -0.58 -1.75 -7.79
CA GLY A 46 -0.54 -2.36 -9.13
C GLY A 46 0.52 -1.76 -10.05
N ASN A 47 1.11 -2.57 -10.92
CA ASN A 47 2.13 -2.11 -11.88
C ASN A 47 1.58 -1.64 -13.24
N GLY A 48 0.26 -1.76 -13.46
CA GLY A 48 -0.39 -1.45 -14.73
C GLY A 48 -0.01 -2.40 -15.88
N ARG A 49 0.57 -3.56 -15.58
CA ARG A 49 0.98 -4.62 -16.53
C ARG A 49 0.52 -6.02 -16.11
N GLY A 50 -0.51 -6.09 -15.26
CA GLY A 50 -1.16 -7.34 -14.88
C GLY A 50 -0.77 -7.87 -13.50
N ASP A 51 0.14 -7.19 -12.79
CA ASP A 51 0.55 -7.56 -11.43
C ASP A 51 -0.08 -6.65 -10.38
N LEU A 52 -0.47 -7.25 -9.25
CA LEU A 52 -1.00 -6.56 -8.07
C LEU A 52 -0.31 -7.10 -6.81
N LEU A 53 0.28 -6.22 -6.01
CA LEU A 53 0.74 -6.53 -4.67
C LEU A 53 -0.45 -6.49 -3.70
N ALA A 54 -0.50 -7.43 -2.77
CA ALA A 54 -1.44 -7.45 -1.64
C ALA A 54 -0.80 -8.19 -0.46
N THR A 55 -1.36 -8.05 0.74
CA THR A 55 -0.90 -8.81 1.91
C THR A 55 -1.88 -9.87 2.35
N GLU A 56 -1.35 -11.01 2.80
CA GLU A 56 -2.14 -12.06 3.44
C GLU A 56 -2.75 -11.56 4.75
N GLU A 57 -2.02 -10.75 5.51
CA GLU A 57 -2.50 -10.21 6.77
C GLU A 57 -3.76 -9.35 6.57
N CYS A 58 -3.76 -8.39 5.64
CA CYS A 58 -4.89 -7.49 5.47
C CYS A 58 -6.14 -8.18 4.92
N LEU A 59 -5.99 -9.04 3.91
CA LEU A 59 -7.13 -9.54 3.14
C LEU A 59 -7.57 -10.94 3.56
N LEU A 60 -6.69 -11.75 4.15
CA LEU A 60 -6.93 -13.17 4.44
C LEU A 60 -6.94 -13.51 5.94
N ASP A 61 -6.67 -12.56 6.85
CA ASP A 61 -6.79 -12.81 8.29
C ASP A 61 -8.25 -13.14 8.67
N PRO A 62 -8.49 -14.29 9.35
CA PRO A 62 -9.83 -14.77 9.64
C PRO A 62 -10.43 -14.21 10.93
N ALA A 63 -9.70 -13.41 11.71
CA ALA A 63 -10.05 -13.10 13.11
C ALA A 63 -9.93 -11.62 13.52
N VAL A 64 -8.90 -10.89 13.12
CA VAL A 64 -8.58 -9.59 13.74
C VAL A 64 -9.36 -8.43 13.11
N GLN A 65 -9.11 -8.14 11.83
CA GLN A 65 -9.75 -7.05 11.08
C GLN A 65 -10.30 -7.57 9.75
N VAL A 66 -11.17 -8.59 9.85
CA VAL A 66 -11.70 -9.33 8.70
C VAL A 66 -12.44 -8.41 7.73
N ARG A 67 -11.89 -8.23 6.52
CA ARG A 67 -12.53 -7.43 5.46
C ARG A 67 -13.72 -8.13 4.84
N ASN A 68 -13.51 -9.37 4.42
CA ASN A 68 -14.51 -10.18 3.71
C ASN A 68 -14.60 -11.58 4.30
N PRO A 69 -15.49 -11.80 5.30
CA PRO A 69 -15.60 -13.09 5.96
C PRO A 69 -15.90 -14.25 4.99
N GLY A 70 -15.04 -15.27 5.01
CA GLY A 70 -15.18 -16.48 4.19
C GLY A 70 -14.69 -16.35 2.75
N VAL A 71 -14.16 -15.20 2.34
CA VAL A 71 -13.54 -15.02 1.01
C VAL A 71 -12.13 -15.61 1.04
N THR A 72 -11.83 -16.46 0.07
CA THR A 72 -10.53 -17.09 -0.05
C THR A 72 -9.59 -16.30 -0.96
N ARG A 73 -8.31 -16.67 -0.97
CA ARG A 73 -7.32 -16.15 -1.91
C ARG A 73 -7.79 -16.16 -3.36
N ARG A 74 -8.31 -17.30 -3.83
CA ARG A 74 -8.76 -17.48 -5.22
C ARG A 74 -9.97 -16.60 -5.55
N ASP A 75 -10.80 -16.34 -4.56
CA ASP A 75 -11.97 -15.47 -4.72
C ASP A 75 -11.53 -14.01 -4.89
N TYR A 76 -10.58 -13.54 -4.08
CA TYR A 76 -9.95 -12.22 -4.29
C TYR A 76 -9.27 -12.13 -5.66
N GLU A 77 -8.48 -13.13 -6.04
CA GLU A 77 -7.84 -13.18 -7.36
C GLU A 77 -8.86 -13.06 -8.50
N SER A 78 -10.01 -13.73 -8.37
CA SER A 78 -11.09 -13.64 -9.36
C SER A 78 -11.72 -12.24 -9.41
N VAL A 79 -11.98 -11.63 -8.24
CA VAL A 79 -12.52 -10.26 -8.13
C VAL A 79 -11.54 -9.24 -8.70
N PHE A 80 -10.25 -9.37 -8.41
CA PHE A 80 -9.21 -8.48 -8.93
C PHE A 80 -9.04 -8.64 -10.44
N ALA A 81 -9.10 -9.87 -10.97
CA ALA A 81 -9.09 -10.09 -12.40
C ALA A 81 -10.29 -9.42 -13.10
N GLU A 82 -11.50 -9.55 -12.54
CA GLU A 82 -12.73 -8.99 -13.11
C GLU A 82 -12.74 -7.45 -13.06
N HIS A 83 -12.35 -6.86 -11.93
CA HIS A 83 -12.56 -5.43 -11.68
C HIS A 83 -11.31 -4.56 -11.83
N LEU A 84 -10.12 -5.14 -11.66
CA LEU A 84 -8.83 -4.42 -11.77
C LEU A 84 -8.02 -4.85 -13.00
N GLY A 85 -8.47 -5.88 -13.73
CA GLY A 85 -7.81 -6.34 -14.96
C GLY A 85 -6.44 -6.99 -14.73
N VAL A 86 -6.16 -7.48 -13.52
CA VAL A 86 -4.88 -8.10 -13.17
C VAL A 86 -4.94 -9.62 -13.36
N SER A 87 -3.83 -10.23 -13.75
CA SER A 87 -3.73 -11.68 -13.97
C SER A 87 -2.81 -12.37 -12.96
N ASN A 88 -2.05 -11.60 -12.19
CA ASN A 88 -1.11 -12.09 -11.20
C ASN A 88 -1.24 -11.29 -9.90
N VAL A 89 -1.52 -11.98 -8.79
CA VAL A 89 -1.56 -11.37 -7.46
C VAL A 89 -0.38 -11.88 -6.64
N ILE A 90 0.44 -10.95 -6.20
CA ILE A 90 1.65 -11.19 -5.43
C ILE A 90 1.31 -11.02 -3.95
N TRP A 91 1.17 -12.14 -3.25
CA TRP A 91 0.78 -12.19 -1.85
C TRP A 91 1.99 -12.09 -0.90
N LEU A 92 2.19 -10.89 -0.38
CA LEU A 92 3.12 -10.61 0.70
C LEU A 92 2.55 -11.10 2.04
N GLY A 93 3.40 -11.21 3.06
CA GLY A 93 3.06 -11.71 4.39
C GLY A 93 2.41 -10.64 5.27
N ARG A 94 3.04 -10.38 6.42
CA ARG A 94 2.62 -9.35 7.38
C ARG A 94 3.10 -7.96 6.98
N GLY A 95 2.35 -6.92 7.36
CA GLY A 95 2.78 -5.53 7.29
C GLY A 95 3.53 -5.08 8.55
N ILE A 96 3.86 -3.80 8.61
CA ILE A 96 4.77 -3.24 9.63
C ILE A 96 4.11 -3.05 10.99
N ALA A 97 4.91 -3.04 12.05
CA ALA A 97 4.45 -2.79 13.40
C ALA A 97 3.97 -1.34 13.59
N GLY A 98 2.91 -1.17 14.39
CA GLY A 98 2.27 0.12 14.63
C GLY A 98 1.21 0.49 13.59
N ASP A 99 1.10 -0.28 12.51
CA ASP A 99 0.03 -0.13 11.53
C ASP A 99 -1.34 -0.46 12.15
N ASP A 100 -2.33 0.33 11.73
CA ASP A 100 -3.71 0.26 12.19
C ASP A 100 -4.68 -0.29 11.14
N THR A 101 -4.16 -0.55 9.95
CA THR A 101 -4.88 -1.03 8.78
C THR A 101 -4.81 -2.55 8.63
N HIS A 102 -4.08 -3.24 9.52
CA HIS A 102 -3.91 -4.69 9.53
C HIS A 102 -3.07 -5.21 8.36
N GLY A 103 -1.96 -4.53 8.11
CA GLY A 103 -0.91 -4.92 7.19
C GLY A 103 -1.10 -4.39 5.78
N HIS A 104 -1.47 -3.12 5.59
CA HIS A 104 -1.52 -2.55 4.25
C HIS A 104 -0.15 -2.61 3.55
N VAL A 105 -0.19 -2.83 2.23
CA VAL A 105 1.03 -2.97 1.42
C VAL A 105 1.70 -1.63 1.15
N ASP A 106 0.91 -0.55 1.15
CA ASP A 106 1.39 0.79 0.84
C ASP A 106 2.36 1.37 1.89
N ASP A 107 2.40 0.77 3.07
CA ASP A 107 3.34 1.12 4.13
C ASP A 107 4.71 0.46 4.01
N PHE A 108 4.93 -0.49 3.08
CA PHE A 108 6.24 -1.13 3.00
C PHE A 108 6.68 -1.64 1.64
N CYS A 109 5.80 -1.79 0.64
CA CYS A 109 6.18 -2.30 -0.67
C CYS A 109 5.35 -1.68 -1.80
N ARG A 110 6.01 -1.03 -2.77
CA ARG A 110 5.33 -0.28 -3.85
C ARG A 110 5.99 -0.54 -5.19
N PHE A 111 5.22 -0.64 -6.26
CA PHE A 111 5.76 -0.51 -7.61
C PHE A 111 6.22 0.92 -7.87
N VAL A 112 7.41 1.04 -8.45
CA VAL A 112 7.99 2.32 -8.93
C VAL A 112 8.15 2.33 -10.45
N SER A 113 8.06 1.16 -11.08
CA SER A 113 7.98 0.95 -12.52
C SER A 113 7.17 -0.34 -12.78
N PRO A 114 6.91 -0.70 -14.06
CA PRO A 114 6.29 -1.98 -14.39
C PRO A 114 7.01 -3.23 -13.87
N ASP A 115 8.31 -3.16 -13.61
CA ASP A 115 9.17 -4.30 -13.29
C ASP A 115 9.99 -4.12 -12.00
N THR A 116 9.84 -2.99 -11.31
CA THR A 116 10.62 -2.65 -10.13
C THR A 116 9.71 -2.28 -8.97
N VAL A 117 10.00 -2.85 -7.81
CA VAL A 117 9.40 -2.49 -6.53
C VAL A 117 10.43 -1.85 -5.63
N VAL A 118 10.00 -0.90 -4.80
CA VAL A 118 10.71 -0.54 -3.58
C VAL A 118 10.15 -1.37 -2.43
N LEU A 119 11.02 -1.89 -1.58
CA LEU A 119 10.67 -2.65 -0.38
C LEU A 119 11.39 -2.03 0.81
N CYS A 120 10.64 -1.76 1.87
CA CYS A 120 11.20 -1.30 3.12
C CYS A 120 12.18 -2.33 3.72
N ARG A 121 13.27 -1.84 4.29
CA ARG A 121 14.29 -2.64 4.96
C ARG A 121 14.61 -2.03 6.31
N GLU A 122 14.63 -2.90 7.31
CA GLU A 122 15.05 -2.60 8.68
C GLU A 122 16.29 -3.43 8.96
N ASP A 123 17.40 -2.79 9.33
CA ASP A 123 18.69 -3.47 9.58
C ASP A 123 18.87 -3.85 11.04
N ASN A 124 18.13 -3.23 11.97
CA ASN A 124 18.21 -3.53 13.40
C ASN A 124 17.48 -4.85 13.73
N PRO A 125 18.17 -5.94 14.10
CA PRO A 125 17.54 -7.22 14.35
C PRO A 125 16.62 -7.26 15.59
N ALA A 126 16.73 -6.25 16.47
CA ALA A 126 15.87 -6.11 17.63
C ALA A 126 14.53 -5.43 17.30
N ASP A 127 14.39 -4.78 16.14
CA ASP A 127 13.14 -4.17 15.74
C ASP A 127 12.16 -5.24 15.19
N PRO A 128 10.89 -5.23 15.60
CA PRO A 128 9.86 -6.14 15.07
C PRO A 128 9.77 -6.18 13.53
N ASN A 129 10.05 -5.06 12.85
CA ASN A 129 9.97 -4.95 11.41
C ASN A 129 11.10 -5.69 10.68
N HIS A 130 12.26 -5.92 11.33
CA HIS A 130 13.40 -6.58 10.70
C HIS A 130 13.01 -7.93 10.08
N ARG A 131 12.40 -8.80 10.89
CA ARG A 131 11.99 -10.13 10.45
C ARG A 131 10.83 -10.07 9.45
N ILE A 132 9.86 -9.18 9.67
CA ILE A 132 8.70 -9.02 8.80
C ILE A 132 9.14 -8.62 7.38
N LEU A 133 10.01 -7.63 7.28
CA LEU A 133 10.50 -7.12 6.01
C LEU A 133 11.44 -8.12 5.30
N ALA A 134 12.27 -8.85 6.06
CA ALA A 134 13.08 -9.94 5.52
C ALA A 134 12.23 -11.09 4.93
N GLU A 135 11.17 -11.52 5.63
CA GLU A 135 10.23 -12.54 5.13
C GLU A 135 9.54 -12.10 3.84
N ASN A 136 9.18 -10.82 3.72
CA ASN A 136 8.59 -10.25 2.50
C ASN A 136 9.60 -10.15 1.35
N ARG A 137 10.87 -9.85 1.65
CA ARG A 137 11.96 -9.88 0.67
C ARG A 137 12.14 -11.27 0.07
N GLU A 138 12.23 -12.30 0.92
CA GLU A 138 12.36 -13.70 0.47
C GLU A 138 11.20 -14.12 -0.44
N ARG A 139 9.97 -13.68 -0.12
CA ARG A 139 8.81 -13.91 -0.98
C ARG A 139 8.97 -13.26 -2.35
N LEU A 140 9.33 -11.97 -2.40
CA LEU A 140 9.49 -11.24 -3.67
C LEU A 140 10.59 -11.83 -4.56
N GLU A 141 11.69 -12.32 -3.98
CA GLU A 141 12.77 -12.97 -4.73
C GLU A 141 12.31 -14.27 -5.43
N SER A 142 11.29 -14.93 -4.89
CA SER A 142 10.69 -16.15 -5.45
C SER A 142 9.61 -15.89 -6.52
N VAL A 143 9.12 -14.65 -6.62
CA VAL A 143 7.99 -14.29 -7.48
C VAL A 143 8.41 -14.08 -8.93
N ARG A 144 7.45 -14.31 -9.84
CA ARG A 144 7.52 -13.84 -11.23
C ARG A 144 6.35 -12.91 -11.50
N LEU A 145 6.64 -11.83 -12.20
CA LEU A 145 5.65 -10.90 -12.74
C LEU A 145 4.85 -11.59 -13.85
N ALA A 146 3.72 -11.00 -14.24
CA ALA A 146 2.91 -11.47 -15.36
C ALA A 146 3.69 -11.51 -16.68
N SER A 147 4.75 -10.70 -16.79
CA SER A 147 5.72 -10.73 -17.90
C SER A 147 6.62 -11.98 -17.92
N GLY A 148 6.64 -12.76 -16.84
CA GLY A 148 7.55 -13.89 -16.62
C GLY A 148 8.91 -13.50 -16.04
N ALA A 149 9.20 -12.21 -15.86
CA ALA A 149 10.45 -11.72 -15.25
C ALA A 149 10.39 -11.76 -13.72
N ALA A 150 11.55 -11.81 -13.07
CA ALA A 150 11.64 -11.51 -11.63
C ALA A 150 11.59 -9.97 -11.45
N PRO A 151 10.90 -9.45 -10.42
CA PRO A 151 10.92 -8.02 -10.15
C PRO A 151 12.30 -7.58 -9.66
N ALA A 152 12.74 -6.39 -10.07
CA ALA A 152 13.85 -5.71 -9.40
C ALA A 152 13.37 -5.19 -8.03
N ILE A 153 14.17 -5.38 -6.99
CA ILE A 153 13.82 -4.98 -5.61
C ILE A 153 14.82 -3.94 -5.13
N VAL A 154 14.36 -2.71 -4.92
CA VAL A 154 15.15 -1.61 -4.37
C VAL A 154 14.87 -1.50 -2.87
N ASP A 155 15.93 -1.55 -2.05
CA ASP A 155 15.82 -1.32 -0.61
C ASP A 155 15.46 0.14 -0.33
N LEU A 156 14.43 0.36 0.49
CA LEU A 156 14.09 1.65 1.07
C LEU A 156 14.28 1.55 2.59
N PRO A 157 15.07 2.41 3.25
CA PRO A 157 15.26 2.29 4.69
C PRO A 157 13.94 2.53 5.44
N MET A 158 13.78 1.95 6.62
CA MET A 158 12.78 2.41 7.58
C MET A 158 13.27 3.66 8.32
N PRO A 159 12.37 4.58 8.72
CA PRO A 159 12.73 5.60 9.72
C PRO A 159 12.97 4.95 11.08
N ASP A 160 13.72 5.63 11.96
CA ASP A 160 13.82 5.20 13.36
C ASP A 160 12.41 5.08 13.99
N PRO A 161 12.19 4.13 14.92
CA PRO A 161 10.87 3.91 15.50
C PRO A 161 10.26 5.17 16.12
N LEU A 162 9.22 5.69 15.49
CA LEU A 162 8.46 6.82 16.00
C LEU A 162 7.39 6.33 16.97
N SER A 163 7.35 6.91 18.17
CA SER A 163 6.35 6.56 19.19
C SER A 163 5.74 7.79 19.82
N TYR A 164 4.43 7.74 20.09
CA TYR A 164 3.71 8.78 20.82
C TYR A 164 2.82 8.15 21.88
N LYS A 165 2.92 8.64 23.13
CA LYS A 165 2.19 8.08 24.29
C LYS A 165 2.33 6.55 24.42
N SER A 166 3.54 6.04 24.21
CA SER A 166 3.88 4.61 24.26
C SER A 166 3.22 3.74 23.18
N VAL A 167 2.66 4.35 22.13
CA VAL A 167 2.16 3.66 20.94
C VAL A 167 3.15 3.87 19.80
N ARG A 168 3.59 2.77 19.17
CA ARG A 168 4.41 2.81 17.95
C ARG A 168 3.54 3.30 16.79
N LEU A 169 4.03 4.29 16.04
CA LEU A 169 3.36 4.83 14.86
C LEU A 169 3.88 4.15 13.58
N PRO A 170 3.06 4.00 12.54
CA PRO A 170 3.46 3.39 11.27
C PRO A 170 4.18 4.40 10.37
N ALA A 171 5.28 4.98 10.87
CA ALA A 171 6.10 5.87 10.06
C ALA A 171 6.82 5.05 8.97
N SER A 172 6.55 5.38 7.71
CA SER A 172 7.18 4.73 6.56
C SER A 172 7.38 5.70 5.40
N TYR A 173 8.56 5.64 4.79
CA TYR A 173 8.84 6.35 3.54
C TYR A 173 8.10 5.77 2.34
N ALA A 174 7.66 4.50 2.39
CA ALA A 174 6.92 3.82 1.33
C ALA A 174 5.50 4.39 1.13
N ASN A 175 4.97 5.08 2.14
CA ASN A 175 3.68 5.76 2.09
C ASN A 175 3.75 7.09 1.30
N PHE A 176 4.46 7.08 0.16
CA PHE A 176 4.63 8.20 -0.77
C PHE A 176 3.52 8.22 -1.83
N TYR A 177 3.32 9.40 -2.42
CA TYR A 177 2.38 9.61 -3.53
C TYR A 177 3.13 9.92 -4.84
N ILE A 178 2.76 9.23 -5.92
CA ILE A 178 3.31 9.45 -7.26
C ILE A 178 2.35 10.35 -8.06
N GLY A 179 2.77 11.59 -8.31
CA GLY A 179 2.10 12.49 -9.25
C GLY A 179 2.74 12.48 -10.65
N ASN A 180 2.12 13.22 -11.58
CA ASN A 180 2.59 13.30 -12.97
C ASN A 180 4.03 13.84 -13.10
N ARG A 181 4.41 14.83 -12.27
CA ARG A 181 5.71 15.51 -12.32
C ARG A 181 6.47 15.52 -11.00
N THR A 182 5.84 15.03 -9.93
CA THR A 182 6.34 15.15 -8.56
C THR A 182 6.07 13.85 -7.83
N VAL A 183 6.96 13.45 -6.94
CA VAL A 183 6.71 12.39 -5.94
C VAL A 183 6.77 13.03 -4.56
N LEU A 184 5.71 12.88 -3.78
CA LEU A 184 5.61 13.43 -2.43
C LEU A 184 5.93 12.32 -1.44
N VAL A 185 7.02 12.48 -0.69
CA VAL A 185 7.55 11.47 0.22
C VAL A 185 7.36 11.96 1.66
N PRO A 186 6.74 11.18 2.56
CA PRO A 186 6.68 11.57 3.96
C PRO A 186 8.09 11.60 4.57
N THR A 187 8.35 12.57 5.43
CA THR A 187 9.62 12.72 6.17
C THR A 187 9.33 12.91 7.66
N PHE A 188 10.24 12.46 8.51
CA PHE A 188 9.97 12.30 9.95
C PHE A 188 10.95 13.06 10.85
N ASN A 189 11.78 13.95 10.28
CA ASN A 189 12.91 14.57 10.98
C ASN A 189 13.89 13.50 11.49
N ASP A 190 14.16 12.55 10.61
CA ASP A 190 14.87 11.29 10.84
C ASP A 190 16.16 11.26 10.00
N PRO A 191 17.27 10.66 10.49
CA PRO A 191 18.52 10.60 9.73
C PRO A 191 18.39 9.94 8.35
N ASN A 192 17.44 9.02 8.16
CA ASN A 192 17.20 8.34 6.89
C ASN A 192 16.34 9.15 5.91
N ASP A 193 15.79 10.31 6.30
CA ASP A 193 14.97 11.16 5.43
C ASP A 193 15.68 11.44 4.10
N ARG A 194 16.97 11.82 4.17
CA ARG A 194 17.77 12.15 2.99
C ARG A 194 18.05 10.90 2.13
N ALA A 195 18.29 9.76 2.76
CA ALA A 195 18.59 8.52 2.05
C ALA A 195 17.36 8.03 1.29
N ALA A 196 16.19 8.01 1.93
CA ALA A 196 14.92 7.65 1.30
C ALA A 196 14.57 8.57 0.12
N LEU A 197 14.75 9.88 0.29
CA LEU A 197 14.53 10.86 -0.79
C LEU A 197 15.46 10.63 -2.00
N ALA A 198 16.73 10.30 -1.76
CA ALA A 198 17.69 10.02 -2.81
C ALA A 198 17.33 8.74 -3.59
N ILE A 199 17.02 7.65 -2.88
CA ILE A 199 16.61 6.37 -3.47
C ILE A 199 15.38 6.54 -4.35
N LEU A 200 14.36 7.25 -3.85
CA LEU A 200 13.15 7.51 -4.62
C LEU A 200 13.43 8.46 -5.81
N ALA A 201 14.37 9.40 -5.70
CA ALA A 201 14.77 10.23 -6.82
C ALA A 201 15.42 9.41 -7.95
N ASP A 202 16.23 8.42 -7.61
CA ASP A 202 16.82 7.49 -8.57
C ASP A 202 15.75 6.61 -9.24
N CYS A 203 14.70 6.23 -8.51
CA CYS A 203 13.56 5.48 -9.05
C CYS A 203 12.69 6.33 -10.01
N PHE A 204 12.69 7.65 -9.86
CA PHE A 204 11.82 8.56 -10.61
C PHE A 204 12.61 9.70 -11.30
N PRO A 205 13.52 9.40 -12.25
CA PRO A 205 14.45 10.38 -12.81
C PRO A 205 13.77 11.52 -13.59
N SER A 206 12.53 11.32 -14.04
CA SER A 206 11.73 12.33 -14.75
C SER A 206 10.82 13.17 -13.83
N ARG A 207 10.81 12.89 -12.52
CA ARG A 207 9.96 13.58 -11.54
C ARG A 207 10.80 14.27 -10.49
N VAL A 208 10.22 15.31 -9.89
CA VAL A 208 10.83 15.99 -8.74
C VAL A 208 10.38 15.31 -7.46
N VAL A 209 11.32 14.75 -6.70
CA VAL A 209 11.02 14.17 -5.39
C VAL A 209 11.02 15.26 -4.32
N ARG A 210 9.96 15.33 -3.51
CA ARG A 210 9.77 16.35 -2.47
C ARG A 210 9.36 15.69 -1.16
N GLY A 211 10.14 15.95 -0.11
CA GLY A 211 9.78 15.60 1.26
C GLY A 211 8.63 16.44 1.79
N VAL A 212 7.72 15.81 2.52
CA VAL A 212 6.62 16.44 3.26
C VAL A 212 6.75 16.02 4.72
N HIS A 213 6.85 16.98 5.64
CA HIS A 213 6.94 16.65 7.06
C HIS A 213 5.64 15.98 7.53
N ALA A 214 5.72 14.73 7.98
CA ALA A 214 4.58 13.84 8.17
C ALA A 214 4.49 13.24 9.58
N VAL A 215 5.26 13.74 10.56
CA VAL A 215 5.20 13.26 11.96
C VAL A 215 3.78 13.38 12.53
N GLU A 216 3.10 14.50 12.28
CA GLU A 216 1.71 14.68 12.74
C GLU A 216 0.72 13.80 11.97
N LEU A 217 1.00 13.49 10.70
CA LEU A 217 0.17 12.56 9.92
C LEU A 217 0.31 11.14 10.46
N ALA A 218 1.54 10.70 10.76
CA ALA A 218 1.81 9.38 11.32
C ALA A 218 1.10 9.14 12.65
N TRP A 219 0.81 10.21 13.43
CA TRP A 219 -0.02 10.09 14.63
C TRP A 219 -1.47 9.68 14.30
N GLY A 220 -1.98 10.04 13.12
CA GLY A 220 -3.22 9.54 12.55
C GLY A 220 -3.14 8.14 11.93
N PHE A 221 -2.03 7.41 12.12
CA PHE A 221 -1.77 6.06 11.60
C PHE A 221 -1.72 5.96 10.07
N GLY A 222 -1.29 7.03 9.39
CA GLY A 222 -1.02 7.02 7.95
C GLY A 222 -0.17 8.21 7.54
N ALA A 223 0.23 8.30 6.27
CA ALA A 223 0.98 9.44 5.79
C ALA A 223 0.44 9.96 4.46
N VAL A 224 1.32 10.32 3.52
CA VAL A 224 0.93 11.05 2.30
C VAL A 224 0.04 10.19 1.41
N HIS A 225 0.41 8.92 1.17
CA HIS A 225 -0.35 8.04 0.30
C HIS A 225 -1.78 7.81 0.81
N CYS A 226 -1.93 7.50 2.11
CA CYS A 226 -3.22 7.22 2.74
C CYS A 226 -4.24 8.37 2.64
N LEU A 227 -3.76 9.61 2.46
CA LEU A 227 -4.59 10.82 2.37
C LEU A 227 -4.92 11.22 0.93
N THR A 228 -4.39 10.49 -0.04
CA THR A 228 -4.49 10.82 -1.46
C THR A 228 -5.13 9.69 -2.24
N HIS A 229 -5.73 10.04 -3.38
CA HIS A 229 -6.14 9.09 -4.40
C HIS A 229 -5.99 9.79 -5.75
N GLU A 230 -5.33 9.15 -6.71
CA GLU A 230 -5.20 9.67 -8.06
C GLU A 230 -6.45 9.41 -8.90
N GLU A 231 -6.73 10.33 -9.82
CA GLU A 231 -7.65 10.14 -10.93
C GLU A 231 -6.79 10.05 -12.21
N PRO A 232 -6.65 8.85 -12.81
CA PRO A 232 -5.89 8.71 -14.04
C PRO A 232 -6.58 9.48 -15.17
N ALA A 233 -5.79 10.12 -16.04
CA ALA A 233 -6.31 10.69 -17.27
C ALA A 233 -6.78 9.54 -18.18
N GLY A 234 -8.08 9.47 -18.45
CA GLY A 234 -8.62 8.53 -19.42
C GLY A 234 -8.16 8.84 -20.85
N ASP A 235 -8.09 7.81 -21.69
CA ASP A 235 -7.98 7.98 -23.13
C ASP A 235 -9.28 8.66 -23.63
N ARG A 236 -9.22 9.95 -23.92
CA ARG A 236 -10.32 10.71 -24.55
C ARG A 236 -10.27 10.62 -26.06
#